data_AF-H0TYF5-F1
#
_entry.id   AF-H0TYF5-F1
#
_cell.length_a   1.000
_cell.length_b   1.000
_cell.length_c   1.000
_cell.angle_alpha   90.00
_cell.angle_beta   90.00
_cell.angle_gamma   90.00
#
_symmetry.space_group_name_H-M   'P 1'
#
loop_
_entity.id
_entity.type
_entity.pdbx_description
1 polymer ?
#
loop_
_entity_poly.entity_id
_entity_poly.type
_entity_poly.pdbx_seq_one_letter_code
_entity_poly.pdbx_strand_id
1 'polypeptide(L)'
;MSKTHDTISSAHTFVPAISFGLFERFRVAYRDWRERRMVHATLSSLSDRELMDIGTTRSEIDYVASQKGIARPPRSTGRHSGITFVVLLLCQTLILAFANDAQAQCTARDVLRNYATLKTAPRPPESLVPVSSATGVPVWKTIAIGTFTDSLALRSAMRAMGCGVGNSAADILGQPYFAVSGKKADVQLVAVSGTELGFKGETAPLKDIYLRAQRLGFRLAPAEIGPQLRLQYMDQPIGEFLIIGMEPIRTSAGEPVILTVANGGAGLILIGQAARDDAEISVTSRFVFERPNPSAAAETAALAN
;
A
#
# COMPACT_ATOMS: atom_id res chain seq x y z
N MET A 1 -16.54 70.91 -0.78
CA MET A 1 -16.97 70.15 -1.98
C MET A 1 -15.75 69.40 -2.49
N SER A 2 -15.62 68.09 -2.23
CA SER A 2 -15.94 66.98 -3.18
C SER A 2 -15.15 67.14 -4.50
N LYS A 3 -14.26 66.25 -4.97
CA LYS A 3 -14.16 64.77 -4.95
C LYS A 3 -12.72 64.35 -5.30
N THR A 4 -12.02 63.62 -4.42
CA THR A 4 -11.63 62.19 -4.53
C THR A 4 -10.66 61.80 -5.66
N HIS A 5 -9.47 61.38 -5.22
CA HIS A 5 -8.52 60.49 -5.90
C HIS A 5 -9.14 59.10 -6.06
N ASP A 6 -8.96 58.46 -7.21
CA ASP A 6 -9.17 57.01 -7.39
C ASP A 6 -7.86 56.33 -7.80
N THR A 7 -7.15 55.93 -6.74
CA THR A 7 -6.53 54.64 -6.46
C THR A 7 -6.52 53.57 -7.57
N ILE A 8 -5.29 53.15 -7.91
CA ILE A 8 -4.93 51.89 -8.56
C ILE A 8 -5.40 50.73 -7.66
N SER A 9 -6.37 49.94 -8.14
CA SER A 9 -6.90 48.78 -7.42
C SER A 9 -6.28 47.48 -7.95
N SER A 10 -5.61 46.76 -7.05
CA SER A 10 -5.09 45.40 -7.20
C SER A 10 -6.18 44.41 -7.63
N ALA A 11 -5.90 43.67 -8.70
CA ALA A 11 -6.65 42.46 -9.01
C ALA A 11 -6.23 41.34 -8.03
N HIS A 12 -7.05 41.11 -7.00
CA HIS A 12 -6.94 39.93 -6.16
C HIS A 12 -7.54 38.71 -6.89
N THR A 13 -6.73 37.67 -6.99
CA THR A 13 -7.07 36.33 -7.46
C THR A 13 -8.11 35.69 -6.54
N PHE A 14 -9.29 35.34 -7.08
CA PHE A 14 -10.32 34.59 -6.36
C PHE A 14 -10.24 33.11 -6.77
N VAL A 15 -9.71 32.25 -5.89
CA VAL A 15 -9.73 30.79 -6.05
C VAL A 15 -10.97 30.25 -5.31
N PRO A 16 -11.91 29.54 -5.97
CA PRO A 16 -13.12 29.08 -5.29
C PRO A 16 -12.80 27.86 -4.43
N ALA A 17 -13.02 28.01 -3.13
CA ALA A 17 -13.03 26.93 -2.15
C ALA A 17 -14.33 26.11 -2.25
N ILE A 18 -14.35 25.06 -3.07
CA ILE A 18 -15.41 24.04 -3.03
C ILE A 18 -14.77 22.68 -3.32
N SER A 19 -14.55 21.83 -2.30
CA SER A 19 -14.32 20.38 -2.45
C SER A 19 -14.18 19.55 -1.15
N PHE A 20 -14.16 20.14 0.06
CA PHE A 20 -13.93 19.33 1.27
C PHE A 20 -15.13 18.45 1.72
N GLY A 21 -16.37 18.86 1.45
CA GLY A 21 -17.57 18.15 1.95
C GLY A 21 -17.96 16.88 1.18
N LEU A 22 -17.57 16.75 -0.10
CA LEU A 22 -17.88 15.57 -0.90
C LEU A 22 -16.93 14.41 -0.60
N PHE A 23 -15.66 14.74 -0.33
CA PHE A 23 -14.60 13.78 -0.02
C PHE A 23 -14.89 13.03 1.29
N GLU A 24 -15.34 13.71 2.35
CA GLU A 24 -15.69 13.04 3.61
C GLU A 24 -16.97 12.20 3.51
N ARG A 25 -17.97 12.62 2.71
CA ARG A 25 -19.18 11.80 2.47
C ARG A 25 -18.84 10.52 1.69
N PHE A 26 -17.90 10.61 0.74
CA PHE A 26 -17.39 9.45 0.01
C PHE A 26 -16.56 8.54 0.91
N ARG A 27 -15.77 9.11 1.83
CA ARG A 27 -14.95 8.39 2.83
C ARG A 27 -15.80 7.59 3.82
N VAL A 28 -16.92 8.15 4.28
CA VAL A 28 -17.87 7.47 5.18
C VAL A 28 -18.63 6.38 4.42
N ALA A 29 -19.16 6.67 3.23
CA ALA A 29 -19.86 5.68 2.41
C ALA A 29 -18.97 4.50 1.99
N TYR A 30 -17.68 4.75 1.74
CA TYR A 30 -16.70 3.71 1.41
C TYR A 30 -16.33 2.83 2.61
N ARG A 31 -16.27 3.40 3.82
CA ARG A 31 -16.07 2.64 5.06
C ARG A 31 -17.25 1.72 5.35
N ASP A 32 -18.46 2.25 5.26
CA ASP A 32 -19.70 1.49 5.44
C ASP A 32 -19.83 0.37 4.40
N TRP A 33 -19.42 0.62 3.14
CA TRP A 33 -19.39 -0.39 2.10
C TRP A 33 -18.42 -1.54 2.41
N ARG A 34 -17.23 -1.23 2.93
CA ARG A 34 -16.21 -2.23 3.30
C ARG A 34 -16.64 -3.07 4.51
N GLU A 35 -17.25 -2.43 5.51
CA GLU A 35 -17.73 -3.10 6.72
C GLU A 35 -18.89 -4.06 6.43
N ARG A 36 -19.84 -3.68 5.58
CA ARG A 36 -20.93 -4.57 5.13
C ARG A 36 -20.39 -5.82 4.44
N ARG A 37 -19.35 -5.68 3.62
CA ARG A 37 -18.73 -6.80 2.90
C ARG A 37 -17.96 -7.73 3.84
N MET A 38 -17.33 -7.18 4.88
CA MET A 38 -16.67 -7.97 5.93
C MET A 38 -17.68 -8.73 6.79
N VAL A 39 -18.76 -8.09 7.24
CA VAL A 39 -19.82 -8.75 8.01
C VAL A 39 -20.49 -9.86 7.19
N HIS A 40 -20.76 -9.59 5.91
CA HIS A 40 -21.30 -10.61 5.00
C HIS A 40 -20.35 -11.78 4.80
N ALA A 41 -19.06 -11.51 4.58
CA ALA A 41 -18.04 -12.55 4.43
C ALA A 41 -17.86 -13.39 5.70
N THR A 42 -17.84 -12.75 6.87
CA THR A 42 -17.72 -13.43 8.18
C THR A 42 -18.95 -14.29 8.45
N LEU A 43 -20.16 -13.75 8.32
CA LEU A 43 -21.40 -14.52 8.54
C LEU A 43 -21.56 -15.65 7.51
N SER A 44 -21.16 -15.41 6.26
CA SER A 44 -21.15 -16.45 5.21
C SER A 44 -20.08 -17.53 5.45
N SER A 45 -19.09 -17.29 6.30
CA SER A 45 -18.06 -18.28 6.63
C SER A 45 -18.43 -19.19 7.82
N LEU A 46 -19.47 -18.85 8.58
CA LEU A 46 -19.95 -19.64 9.72
C LEU A 46 -20.78 -20.84 9.26
N SER A 47 -20.81 -21.91 10.05
CA SER A 47 -21.68 -23.07 9.82
C SER A 47 -23.12 -22.80 10.25
N ASP A 48 -24.09 -23.57 9.72
CA ASP A 48 -25.51 -23.35 10.01
C ASP A 48 -25.87 -23.53 11.50
N ARG A 49 -25.11 -24.37 12.23
CA ARG A 49 -25.26 -24.54 13.68
C ARG A 49 -24.78 -23.30 14.45
N GLU A 50 -23.67 -22.70 14.04
CA GLU A 50 -23.12 -21.47 14.63
C GLU A 50 -24.00 -20.25 14.31
N LEU A 51 -24.59 -20.19 13.11
CA LEU A 51 -25.58 -19.17 12.76
C LEU A 51 -26.84 -19.29 13.64
N MET A 52 -27.29 -20.52 13.91
CA MET A 52 -28.43 -20.78 14.78
C MET A 52 -28.14 -20.44 16.25
N ASP A 53 -26.93 -20.68 16.74
CA ASP A 53 -26.50 -20.32 18.10
C ASP A 53 -26.45 -18.80 18.33
N ILE A 54 -26.26 -17.99 17.28
CA ILE A 54 -26.37 -16.52 17.31
C ILE A 54 -27.78 -16.01 16.94
N GLY A 55 -28.74 -16.91 16.72
CA GLY A 55 -30.14 -16.59 16.44
C GLY A 55 -30.39 -16.00 15.05
N THR A 56 -29.60 -16.36 14.03
CA THR A 56 -29.78 -15.90 12.65
C THR A 56 -29.80 -17.06 11.65
N THR A 57 -30.36 -16.84 10.47
CA THR A 57 -30.41 -17.85 9.40
C THR A 57 -29.70 -17.39 8.13
N ARG A 58 -29.31 -18.33 7.27
CA ARG A 58 -28.59 -18.03 6.01
C ARG A 58 -29.35 -17.05 5.10
N SER A 59 -30.68 -17.14 5.07
CA SER A 59 -31.57 -16.25 4.32
C SER A 59 -31.68 -14.84 4.89
N GLU A 60 -31.26 -14.64 6.15
CA GLU A 60 -31.35 -13.35 6.85
C GLU A 60 -30.02 -12.59 6.88
N ILE A 61 -28.92 -13.21 6.43
CA ILE A 61 -27.58 -12.60 6.40
C ILE A 61 -27.58 -11.28 5.63
N ASP A 62 -28.29 -11.22 4.50
CA ASP A 62 -28.38 -10.01 3.68
C ASP A 62 -29.16 -8.89 4.41
N TYR A 63 -30.18 -9.25 5.18
CA TYR A 63 -30.95 -8.30 6.00
C TYR A 63 -30.15 -7.81 7.21
N VAL A 64 -29.47 -8.71 7.93
CA VAL A 64 -28.64 -8.40 9.10
C VAL A 64 -27.42 -7.53 8.72
N ALA A 65 -26.80 -7.80 7.57
CA ALA A 65 -25.74 -6.97 7.02
C ALA A 65 -26.23 -5.56 6.62
N SER A 66 -27.53 -5.40 6.35
CA SER A 66 -28.13 -4.11 5.98
C SER A 66 -28.52 -3.22 7.16
N GLN A 67 -28.80 -3.78 8.35
CA GLN A 67 -29.31 -3.03 9.51
C GLN A 67 -28.25 -2.27 10.32
N LYS A 68 -26.97 -2.66 10.28
CA LYS A 68 -25.90 -2.02 11.09
C LYS A 68 -25.46 -0.61 10.62
N GLY A 69 -26.13 -0.02 9.64
CA GLY A 69 -25.76 1.27 9.03
C GLY A 69 -26.76 2.43 9.23
N ILE A 70 -27.50 2.51 10.34
CA ILE A 70 -28.48 3.60 10.56
C ILE A 70 -27.87 4.71 11.42
N ALA A 71 -27.15 5.64 10.77
CA ALA A 71 -27.07 7.03 11.21
C ALA A 71 -27.91 7.89 10.25
N ARG A 72 -29.02 8.45 10.74
CA ARG A 72 -29.99 9.25 9.97
C ARG A 72 -29.45 10.68 9.77
N PRO A 73 -29.34 11.22 8.54
CA PRO A 73 -29.23 12.66 8.34
C PRO A 73 -30.63 13.33 8.33
N PRO A 74 -30.73 14.64 8.63
CA PRO A 74 -32.02 15.30 8.78
C PRO A 74 -32.70 15.53 7.42
N ARG A 75 -34.03 15.39 7.43
CA ARG A 75 -34.93 15.66 6.31
C ARG A 75 -34.88 17.15 5.95
N SER A 76 -34.61 17.47 4.69
CA SER A 76 -35.11 18.69 4.06
C SER A 76 -36.14 18.33 3.00
N THR A 77 -37.31 18.93 3.14
CA THR A 77 -38.42 18.93 2.19
C THR A 77 -38.13 19.90 1.05
N GLY A 78 -38.35 19.51 -0.21
CA GLY A 78 -38.46 20.52 -1.28
C GLY A 78 -38.23 20.02 -2.71
N ARG A 79 -39.35 19.71 -3.39
CA ARG A 79 -39.63 19.91 -4.82
C ARG A 79 -38.79 19.13 -5.86
N HIS A 80 -39.44 18.09 -6.40
CA HIS A 80 -39.02 17.37 -7.60
C HIS A 80 -39.07 18.27 -8.85
N SER A 81 -37.97 18.29 -9.61
CA SER A 81 -37.91 18.76 -10.99
C SER A 81 -36.92 17.85 -11.74
N GLY A 82 -37.15 17.60 -13.03
CA GLY A 82 -36.53 16.56 -13.87
C GLY A 82 -34.99 16.45 -13.87
N ILE A 83 -34.29 17.37 -13.22
CA ILE A 83 -32.85 17.34 -12.93
C ILE A 83 -32.46 16.11 -12.10
N THR A 84 -33.31 15.64 -11.17
CA THR A 84 -32.99 14.45 -10.35
C THR A 84 -32.86 13.18 -11.19
N PHE A 85 -33.67 13.04 -12.25
CA PHE A 85 -33.63 11.87 -13.13
C PHE A 85 -32.39 11.86 -14.02
N VAL A 86 -31.97 13.03 -14.50
CA VAL A 86 -30.75 13.21 -15.30
C VAL A 86 -29.50 12.96 -14.46
N VAL A 87 -29.47 13.40 -13.20
CA VAL A 87 -28.39 13.12 -12.26
C VAL A 87 -28.30 11.63 -11.92
N LEU A 88 -29.43 10.95 -11.75
CA LEU A 88 -29.46 9.50 -11.49
C LEU A 88 -29.01 8.68 -12.70
N LEU A 89 -29.42 9.07 -13.92
CA LEU A 89 -28.95 8.44 -15.17
C LEU A 89 -27.46 8.68 -15.39
N LEU A 90 -26.97 9.91 -15.20
CA LEU A 90 -25.53 10.22 -15.25
C LEU A 90 -24.75 9.43 -14.21
N CYS A 91 -25.30 9.28 -13.00
CA CYS A 91 -24.68 8.50 -11.93
C CYS A 91 -24.63 7.01 -12.28
N GLN A 92 -25.68 6.44 -12.89
CA GLN A 92 -25.65 5.06 -13.39
C GLN A 92 -24.65 4.86 -14.53
N THR A 93 -24.56 5.80 -15.47
CA THR A 93 -23.56 5.72 -16.54
C THR A 93 -22.13 5.90 -16.02
N LEU A 94 -21.92 6.74 -15.00
CA LEU A 94 -20.62 6.87 -14.32
C LEU A 94 -20.29 5.59 -13.52
N ILE A 95 -21.25 5.01 -12.81
CA ILE A 95 -21.06 3.72 -12.10
C ILE A 95 -20.70 2.60 -13.09
N LEU A 96 -21.35 2.53 -14.25
CA LEU A 96 -21.03 1.54 -15.30
C LEU A 96 -19.68 1.83 -15.99
N ALA A 97 -19.33 3.10 -16.22
CA ALA A 97 -18.03 3.48 -16.77
C ALA A 97 -16.89 3.18 -15.79
N PHE A 98 -17.06 3.46 -14.50
CA PHE A 98 -16.08 3.11 -13.46
C PHE A 98 -16.07 1.61 -13.13
N ALA A 99 -17.15 0.86 -13.43
CA ALA A 99 -17.16 -0.59 -13.31
C ALA A 99 -16.33 -1.27 -14.41
N ASN A 100 -16.25 -0.67 -15.60
CA ASN A 100 -15.39 -1.18 -16.68
C ASN A 100 -13.90 -0.90 -16.45
N ASP A 101 -13.54 0.19 -15.77
CA ASP A 101 -12.15 0.46 -15.35
C ASP A 101 -11.74 -0.30 -14.08
N ALA A 102 -12.67 -0.98 -13.41
CA ALA A 102 -12.41 -1.82 -12.25
C ALA A 102 -11.94 -3.23 -12.65
N GLN A 103 -10.86 -3.36 -13.43
CA GLN A 103 -10.19 -4.65 -13.65
C GLN A 103 -9.46 -5.21 -12.42
N ALA A 104 -9.85 -4.81 -11.21
CA ALA A 104 -9.30 -5.32 -9.94
C ALA A 104 -10.30 -6.17 -9.14
N GLN A 105 -11.32 -6.77 -9.77
CA GLN A 105 -12.15 -7.75 -9.08
C GLN A 105 -11.50 -9.13 -9.13
N CYS A 106 -10.51 -9.37 -8.27
CA CYS A 106 -10.29 -10.73 -7.77
C CYS A 106 -11.59 -11.15 -7.08
N THR A 107 -12.27 -12.17 -7.60
CA THR A 107 -13.46 -12.68 -6.94
C THR A 107 -13.04 -13.34 -5.62
N ALA A 108 -13.94 -13.41 -4.63
CA ALA A 108 -13.67 -14.15 -3.39
C ALA A 108 -13.24 -15.61 -3.69
N ARG A 109 -13.74 -16.17 -4.80
CA ARG A 109 -13.35 -17.49 -5.30
C ARG A 109 -11.89 -17.55 -5.75
N ASP A 110 -11.38 -16.53 -6.43
CA ASP A 110 -9.98 -16.48 -6.87
C ASP A 110 -9.03 -16.33 -5.69
N VAL A 111 -9.40 -15.49 -4.70
CA VAL A 111 -8.63 -15.37 -3.45
C VAL A 111 -8.59 -16.70 -2.69
N LEU A 112 -9.73 -17.39 -2.57
CA LEU A 112 -9.80 -18.70 -1.89
C LEU A 112 -9.00 -19.79 -2.63
N ARG A 113 -9.07 -19.82 -3.96
CA ARG A 113 -8.23 -20.73 -4.77
C ARG A 113 -6.75 -20.46 -4.54
N ASN A 114 -6.34 -19.20 -4.61
CA ASN A 114 -4.95 -18.78 -4.41
C ASN A 114 -4.47 -19.09 -2.98
N TYR A 115 -5.32 -18.88 -1.98
CA TYR A 115 -5.05 -19.27 -0.60
C TYR A 115 -4.87 -20.79 -0.45
N ALA A 116 -5.67 -21.60 -1.15
CA ALA A 116 -5.47 -23.05 -1.17
C ALA A 116 -4.12 -23.44 -1.81
N THR A 117 -3.75 -22.81 -2.92
CA THR A 117 -2.44 -23.01 -3.56
C THR A 117 -1.29 -22.67 -2.61
N LEU A 118 -1.41 -21.59 -1.83
CA LEU A 118 -0.42 -21.21 -0.82
C LEU A 118 -0.23 -22.24 0.27
N LYS A 119 -1.33 -22.82 0.76
CA LYS A 119 -1.28 -23.83 1.80
C LYS A 119 -0.59 -25.11 1.32
N THR A 120 -0.64 -25.39 0.02
CA THR A 120 -0.11 -26.63 -0.59
C THR A 120 1.30 -26.47 -1.18
N ALA A 121 1.75 -25.25 -1.46
CA ALA A 121 3.05 -25.02 -2.09
C ALA A 121 4.22 -25.40 -1.14
N PRO A 122 5.19 -26.22 -1.59
CA PRO A 122 6.44 -26.43 -0.87
C PRO A 122 7.16 -25.08 -0.72
N ARG A 123 7.45 -24.68 0.52
CA ARG A 123 8.32 -23.52 0.76
C ARG A 123 9.70 -23.84 0.16
N PRO A 124 10.32 -22.93 -0.62
CA PRO A 124 11.70 -23.12 -1.05
C PRO A 124 12.58 -23.43 0.16
N PRO A 125 13.54 -24.36 0.07
CA PRO A 125 14.42 -24.65 1.18
C PRO A 125 15.17 -23.38 1.57
N GLU A 126 14.84 -22.88 2.76
CA GLU A 126 15.49 -21.74 3.37
C GLU A 126 16.95 -22.11 3.66
N SER A 127 17.89 -21.29 3.20
CA SER A 127 19.30 -21.53 3.48
C SER A 127 19.53 -21.36 4.99
N LEU A 128 19.75 -22.46 5.69
CA LEU A 128 20.03 -22.45 7.14
C LEU A 128 21.44 -21.93 7.48
N VAL A 129 22.26 -21.62 6.47
CA VAL A 129 23.60 -21.07 6.67
C VAL A 129 23.52 -19.55 6.79
N PRO A 130 23.91 -18.96 7.94
CA PRO A 130 23.93 -17.53 8.09
C PRO A 130 24.91 -16.87 7.10
N VAL A 131 24.47 -15.78 6.50
CA VAL A 131 25.27 -14.94 5.61
C VAL A 131 26.38 -14.26 6.41
N SER A 132 27.59 -14.30 5.87
CA SER A 132 28.76 -13.66 6.48
C SER A 132 29.04 -12.23 5.97
N SER A 133 28.56 -11.87 4.78
CA SER A 133 28.73 -10.55 4.16
C SER A 133 27.71 -10.31 3.05
N ALA A 134 27.28 -9.06 2.87
CA ALA A 134 26.40 -8.63 1.78
C ALA A 134 27.01 -8.89 0.39
N THR A 135 28.34 -8.83 0.23
CA THR A 135 28.99 -9.11 -1.05
C THR A 135 28.90 -10.58 -1.46
N GLY A 136 28.77 -11.48 -0.48
CA GLY A 136 28.60 -12.92 -0.67
C GLY A 136 27.17 -13.35 -0.98
N VAL A 137 26.20 -12.44 -0.90
CA VAL A 137 24.81 -12.73 -1.28
C VAL A 137 24.63 -12.45 -2.79
N PRO A 138 24.05 -13.38 -3.55
CA PRO A 138 23.80 -13.16 -4.96
C PRO A 138 22.81 -12.01 -5.18
N VAL A 139 22.97 -11.29 -6.28
CA VAL A 139 21.95 -10.32 -6.74
C VAL A 139 20.69 -11.10 -7.01
N TRP A 140 19.61 -10.68 -6.35
CA TRP A 140 18.30 -11.28 -6.55
C TRP A 140 17.58 -10.65 -7.74
N LYS A 141 17.61 -9.32 -7.87
CA LYS A 141 16.99 -8.60 -8.98
C LYS A 141 17.73 -7.29 -9.26
N THR A 142 17.72 -6.84 -10.51
CA THR A 142 18.15 -5.49 -10.88
C THR A 142 16.93 -4.73 -11.39
N ILE A 143 16.71 -3.51 -10.90
CA ILE A 143 15.58 -2.67 -11.30
C ILE A 143 16.06 -1.26 -11.66
N ALA A 144 15.32 -0.58 -12.53
CA ALA A 144 15.56 0.82 -12.82
C ALA A 144 14.85 1.72 -11.78
N ILE A 145 15.53 2.74 -11.28
CA ILE A 145 14.95 3.86 -10.51
C ILE A 145 15.04 5.15 -11.31
N GLY A 146 14.40 6.21 -10.82
CA GLY A 146 14.37 7.52 -11.48
C GLY A 146 13.73 7.49 -12.86
N THR A 147 12.73 6.61 -13.02
CA THR A 147 11.96 6.45 -14.27
C THR A 147 10.72 7.35 -14.31
N PHE A 148 10.38 8.01 -13.20
CA PHE A 148 9.25 8.92 -13.08
C PHE A 148 9.69 10.26 -12.50
N THR A 149 8.95 11.32 -12.85
CA THR A 149 9.25 12.69 -12.41
C THR A 149 8.94 12.92 -10.94
N ASP A 150 7.92 12.24 -10.42
CA ASP A 150 7.39 12.43 -9.07
C ASP A 150 6.59 11.21 -8.61
N SER A 151 6.17 11.23 -7.34
CA SER A 151 5.42 10.14 -6.73
C SER A 151 3.99 9.99 -7.27
N LEU A 152 3.40 11.06 -7.81
CA LEU A 152 2.07 11.02 -8.40
C LEU A 152 2.08 10.29 -9.75
N ALA A 153 3.07 10.56 -10.60
CA ALA A 153 3.31 9.84 -11.84
C ALA A 153 3.57 8.36 -11.58
N LEU A 154 4.42 8.06 -10.59
CA LEU A 154 4.72 6.70 -10.15
C LEU A 154 3.46 5.96 -9.68
N ARG A 155 2.64 6.57 -8.82
CA ARG A 155 1.37 6.00 -8.36
C ARG A 155 0.35 5.81 -9.49
N SER A 156 0.33 6.73 -10.45
CA SER A 156 -0.55 6.64 -11.63
C SER A 156 -0.16 5.46 -12.52
N ALA A 157 1.14 5.23 -12.72
CA ALA A 157 1.66 4.08 -13.44
C ALA A 157 1.31 2.76 -12.73
N MET A 158 1.43 2.70 -11.40
CA MET A 158 1.04 1.51 -10.64
C MET A 158 -0.44 1.16 -10.84
N ARG A 159 -1.32 2.17 -10.78
CA ARG A 159 -2.75 1.98 -11.05
C ARG A 159 -3.00 1.48 -12.47
N ALA A 160 -2.32 2.06 -13.47
CA ALA A 160 -2.46 1.64 -14.87
C ALA A 160 -1.98 0.20 -15.11
N MET A 161 -0.98 -0.26 -14.36
CA MET A 161 -0.47 -1.63 -14.39
C MET A 161 -1.29 -2.62 -13.55
N GLY A 162 -2.40 -2.20 -12.96
CA GLY A 162 -3.21 -3.05 -12.08
C GLY A 162 -2.54 -3.39 -10.74
N CYS A 163 -1.50 -2.65 -10.35
CA CYS A 163 -0.84 -2.82 -9.05
C CYS A 163 -1.61 -2.06 -7.97
N GLY A 164 -2.12 -2.79 -6.98
CA GLY A 164 -2.79 -2.21 -5.83
C GLY A 164 -1.83 -1.39 -4.97
N VAL A 165 -2.38 -0.40 -4.25
CA VAL A 165 -1.65 0.40 -3.26
C VAL A 165 -2.48 0.46 -1.99
N GLY A 166 -1.94 -0.07 -0.89
CA GLY A 166 -2.57 -0.04 0.43
C GLY A 166 -2.61 1.38 1.02
N ASN A 167 -3.50 1.63 1.98
CA ASN A 167 -3.71 2.97 2.55
C ASN A 167 -2.43 3.60 3.11
N SER A 168 -1.67 2.88 3.94
CA SER A 168 -0.43 3.39 4.52
C SER A 168 0.65 3.63 3.46
N ALA A 169 0.74 2.78 2.42
CA ALA A 169 1.63 3.01 1.29
C ALA A 169 1.21 4.26 0.50
N ALA A 170 -0.09 4.43 0.23
CA ALA A 170 -0.62 5.57 -0.48
C ALA A 170 -0.40 6.89 0.29
N ASP A 171 -0.48 6.85 1.62
CA ASP A 171 -0.17 7.97 2.50
C ASP A 171 1.30 8.34 2.37
N ILE A 172 2.23 7.41 2.61
CA ILE A 172 3.67 7.73 2.56
C ILE A 172 4.13 8.16 1.16
N LEU A 173 3.55 7.62 0.07
CA LEU A 173 3.85 8.07 -1.30
C LEU A 173 3.38 9.51 -1.56
N GLY A 174 2.36 9.97 -0.82
CA GLY A 174 1.87 11.34 -0.89
C GLY A 174 2.62 12.32 0.01
N GLN A 175 3.56 11.84 0.82
CA GLN A 175 4.33 12.71 1.72
C GLN A 175 5.37 13.53 0.96
N PRO A 176 5.60 14.80 1.32
CA PRO A 176 6.56 15.66 0.63
C PRO A 176 8.02 15.19 0.77
N TYR A 177 8.31 14.37 1.78
CA TYR A 177 9.63 13.78 2.02
C TYR A 177 9.80 12.39 1.37
N PHE A 178 8.80 11.90 0.63
CA PHE A 178 9.00 10.75 -0.25
C PHE A 178 9.77 11.21 -1.50
N ALA A 179 11.05 10.86 -1.55
CA ALA A 179 11.91 11.23 -2.67
C ALA A 179 11.83 10.21 -3.81
N VAL A 180 11.65 10.72 -5.03
CA VAL A 180 11.87 10.00 -6.29
C VAL A 180 13.15 10.53 -6.90
N SER A 181 14.04 9.65 -7.36
CA SER A 181 15.31 10.05 -7.97
C SER A 181 15.06 10.79 -9.28
N GLY A 182 15.65 11.97 -9.43
CA GLY A 182 15.69 12.67 -10.73
C GLY A 182 16.67 12.04 -11.74
N LYS A 183 17.49 11.06 -11.29
CA LYS A 183 18.50 10.40 -12.11
C LYS A 183 18.12 8.94 -12.31
N LYS A 184 18.00 8.54 -13.57
CA LYS A 184 17.83 7.13 -13.93
C LYS A 184 19.07 6.33 -13.58
N ALA A 185 18.89 5.21 -12.89
CA ALA A 185 19.97 4.29 -12.54
C ALA A 185 19.43 2.87 -12.41
N ASP A 186 20.28 1.89 -12.71
CA ASP A 186 19.99 0.48 -12.43
C ASP A 186 20.54 0.12 -11.05
N VAL A 187 19.68 -0.40 -10.19
CA VAL A 187 19.97 -0.74 -8.80
C VAL A 187 19.93 -2.25 -8.64
N GLN A 188 21.02 -2.83 -8.13
CA GLN A 188 21.09 -4.23 -7.77
C GLN A 188 20.50 -4.44 -6.38
N LEU A 189 19.53 -5.33 -6.29
CA LEU A 189 18.82 -5.70 -5.06
C LEU A 189 19.25 -7.08 -4.60
N VAL A 190 19.45 -7.19 -3.29
CA VAL A 190 19.71 -8.46 -2.60
C VAL A 190 18.56 -8.73 -1.65
N ALA A 191 18.16 -9.99 -1.55
CA ALA A 191 17.06 -10.41 -0.70
C ALA A 191 17.56 -11.41 0.35
N VAL A 192 17.36 -11.08 1.62
CA VAL A 192 17.79 -11.90 2.77
C VAL A 192 16.74 -11.89 3.87
N SER A 193 16.61 -13.00 4.56
CA SER A 193 15.73 -13.17 5.73
C SER A 193 16.45 -12.88 7.04
N GLY A 194 15.70 -12.71 8.12
CA GLY A 194 16.26 -12.61 9.48
C GLY A 194 17.03 -13.86 9.89
N THR A 195 16.58 -15.05 9.47
CA THR A 195 17.31 -16.32 9.70
C THR A 195 18.68 -16.30 9.01
N GLU A 196 18.72 -15.88 7.74
CA GLU A 196 19.97 -15.69 6.97
C GLU A 196 20.88 -14.61 7.59
N LEU A 197 20.33 -13.60 8.27
CA LEU A 197 21.09 -12.60 9.02
C LEU A 197 21.62 -13.13 10.37
N GLY A 198 21.21 -14.33 10.79
CA GLY A 198 21.65 -15.02 12.00
C GLY A 198 20.73 -14.86 13.21
N PHE A 199 19.52 -14.33 13.03
CA PHE A 199 18.52 -14.29 14.10
C PHE A 199 17.96 -15.69 14.37
N LYS A 200 17.76 -15.99 15.65
CA LYS A 200 17.16 -17.23 16.14
C LYS A 200 15.81 -16.91 16.78
N GLY A 201 14.88 -17.86 16.76
CA GLY A 201 13.53 -17.68 17.27
C GLY A 201 12.52 -17.41 16.17
N GLU A 202 11.32 -16.94 16.53
CA GLU A 202 10.23 -16.69 15.58
C GLU A 202 10.25 -15.26 15.02
N THR A 203 10.61 -14.29 15.86
CA THR A 203 10.64 -12.86 15.54
C THR A 203 11.92 -12.19 16.04
N ALA A 204 12.22 -11.02 15.48
CA ALA A 204 13.24 -10.11 15.98
C ALA A 204 12.81 -8.65 15.79
N PRO A 205 13.26 -7.71 16.65
CA PRO A 205 13.00 -6.29 16.49
C PRO A 205 13.54 -5.75 15.17
N LEU A 206 12.75 -4.93 14.46
CA LEU A 206 13.14 -4.32 13.19
C LEU A 206 14.48 -3.58 13.28
N LYS A 207 14.69 -2.83 14.37
CA LYS A 207 15.94 -2.11 14.63
C LYS A 207 17.15 -3.04 14.65
N ASP A 208 17.03 -4.19 15.28
CA ASP A 208 18.14 -5.15 15.39
C ASP A 208 18.42 -5.78 14.04
N ILE A 209 17.38 -6.11 13.27
CA ILE A 209 17.52 -6.61 11.89
C ILE A 209 18.30 -5.61 11.04
N TYR A 210 17.95 -4.32 11.11
CA TYR A 210 18.65 -3.27 10.36
C TYR A 210 20.10 -3.10 10.80
N LEU A 211 20.35 -3.04 12.10
CA LEU A 211 21.72 -2.95 12.65
C LEU A 211 22.57 -4.14 12.21
N ARG A 212 22.00 -5.35 12.23
CA ARG A 212 22.68 -6.57 11.80
C ARG A 212 22.96 -6.54 10.29
N ALA A 213 21.97 -6.17 9.47
CA ALA A 213 22.15 -6.06 8.04
C ALA A 213 23.25 -5.04 7.68
N GLN A 214 23.23 -3.85 8.29
CA GLN A 214 24.25 -2.83 8.07
C GLN A 214 25.65 -3.29 8.51
N ARG A 215 25.77 -3.99 9.65
CA ARG A 215 27.06 -4.59 10.09
C ARG A 215 27.61 -5.62 9.10
N LEU A 216 26.74 -6.31 8.37
CA LEU A 216 27.12 -7.25 7.31
C LEU A 216 27.33 -6.56 5.95
N GLY A 217 27.20 -5.24 5.88
CA GLY A 217 27.44 -4.43 4.67
C GLY A 217 26.23 -4.24 3.76
N PHE A 218 25.02 -4.64 4.18
CA PHE A 218 23.80 -4.34 3.43
C PHE A 218 23.45 -2.85 3.55
N ARG A 219 23.01 -2.24 2.45
CA ARG A 219 22.59 -0.84 2.43
C ARG A 219 21.07 -0.73 2.46
N LEU A 220 20.58 0.20 3.28
CA LEU A 220 19.17 0.58 3.21
C LEU A 220 18.88 1.16 1.82
N ALA A 221 17.81 0.67 1.21
CA ALA A 221 17.33 1.08 -0.08
C ALA A 221 16.59 2.44 0.01
N PRO A 222 16.68 3.28 -1.02
CA PRO A 222 15.77 4.42 -1.17
C PRO A 222 14.31 3.95 -1.17
N ALA A 223 13.42 4.75 -0.59
CA ALA A 223 11.99 4.42 -0.51
C ALA A 223 11.34 4.16 -1.89
N GLU A 224 11.83 4.83 -2.95
CA GLU A 224 11.43 4.64 -4.34
C GLU A 224 11.55 3.18 -4.82
N ILE A 225 12.45 2.38 -4.23
CA ILE A 225 12.63 0.97 -4.57
C ILE A 225 11.33 0.19 -4.43
N GLY A 226 10.50 0.47 -3.41
CA GLY A 226 9.22 -0.23 -3.22
C GLY A 226 8.27 -0.13 -4.42
N PRO A 227 7.81 1.08 -4.80
CA PRO A 227 6.95 1.25 -5.98
C PRO A 227 7.63 0.88 -7.30
N GLN A 228 8.93 1.15 -7.49
CA GLN A 228 9.65 0.77 -8.72
C GLN A 228 9.76 -0.75 -8.88
N LEU A 229 10.10 -1.46 -7.80
CA LEU A 229 10.12 -2.92 -7.78
C LEU A 229 8.73 -3.48 -8.08
N ARG A 230 7.68 -2.90 -7.49
CA ARG A 230 6.31 -3.37 -7.73
C ARG A 230 5.94 -3.29 -9.22
N LEU A 231 6.33 -2.21 -9.91
CA LEU A 231 6.08 -2.00 -11.34
C LEU A 231 6.88 -2.95 -12.25
N GLN A 232 8.06 -3.39 -11.81
CA GLN A 232 9.00 -4.17 -12.62
C GLN A 232 8.99 -5.67 -12.30
N TYR A 233 8.30 -6.08 -11.25
CA TYR A 233 8.22 -7.47 -10.80
C TYR A 233 6.78 -7.99 -10.89
N MET A 234 6.31 -8.22 -12.11
CA MET A 234 4.91 -8.60 -12.38
C MET A 234 4.64 -10.10 -12.22
N ASP A 235 5.68 -10.93 -12.29
CA ASP A 235 5.66 -12.39 -12.12
C ASP A 235 5.88 -12.82 -10.66
N GLN A 236 5.57 -11.93 -9.70
CA GLN A 236 5.75 -12.23 -8.29
C GLN A 236 4.88 -13.42 -7.87
N PRO A 237 5.46 -14.49 -7.27
CA PRO A 237 4.71 -15.62 -6.76
C PRO A 237 3.66 -15.21 -5.74
N ILE A 238 2.51 -15.86 -5.79
CA ILE A 238 1.50 -15.75 -4.73
C ILE A 238 2.15 -16.20 -3.42
N GLY A 239 1.94 -15.44 -2.35
CA GLY A 239 2.47 -15.69 -1.00
C GLY A 239 3.81 -15.05 -0.73
N GLU A 240 4.43 -14.44 -1.72
CA GLU A 240 5.67 -13.72 -1.52
C GLU A 240 5.39 -12.31 -0.97
N PHE A 241 6.07 -11.99 0.12
CA PHE A 241 6.07 -10.67 0.76
C PHE A 241 7.51 -10.24 0.93
N LEU A 242 7.87 -9.12 0.29
CA LEU A 242 9.21 -8.57 0.29
C LEU A 242 9.22 -7.23 1.01
N ILE A 243 9.77 -7.21 2.22
CA ILE A 243 9.90 -5.99 3.02
C ILE A 243 11.06 -5.19 2.44
N ILE A 244 10.83 -3.93 2.10
CA ILE A 244 11.91 -3.07 1.63
C ILE A 244 12.70 -2.62 2.87
N GLY A 245 13.99 -2.95 2.92
CA GLY A 245 14.91 -2.46 3.92
C GLY A 245 15.23 -0.99 3.65
N MET A 246 14.33 -0.10 4.03
CA MET A 246 14.41 1.35 3.81
C MET A 246 14.31 2.10 5.14
N GLU A 247 14.75 3.36 5.14
CA GLU A 247 14.44 4.28 6.24
C GLU A 247 12.92 4.46 6.35
N PRO A 248 12.31 4.34 7.55
CA PRO A 248 10.88 4.55 7.73
C PRO A 248 10.45 5.97 7.36
N ILE A 249 9.35 6.06 6.62
CA ILE A 249 8.70 7.32 6.27
C ILE A 249 7.48 7.48 7.17
N ARG A 250 7.33 8.63 7.82
CA ARG A 250 6.16 8.90 8.64
C ARG A 250 4.91 9.04 7.78
N THR A 251 3.78 8.59 8.28
CA THR A 251 2.46 8.86 7.72
C THR A 251 1.99 10.26 8.09
N SER A 252 0.85 10.72 7.55
CA SER A 252 0.26 12.00 8.00
C SER A 252 -0.11 11.98 9.50
N ALA A 253 -0.32 10.78 10.07
CA ALA A 253 -0.58 10.60 11.50
C ALA A 253 0.70 10.50 12.35
N GLY A 254 1.89 10.58 11.73
CA GLY A 254 3.19 10.52 12.41
C GLY A 254 3.74 9.11 12.63
N GLU A 255 3.00 8.06 12.25
CA GLU A 255 3.44 6.66 12.40
C GLU A 255 4.53 6.32 11.39
N PRO A 256 5.67 5.73 11.81
CA PRO A 256 6.72 5.29 10.91
C PRO A 256 6.27 4.07 10.11
N VAL A 257 6.44 4.11 8.79
CA VAL A 257 6.02 3.04 7.88
C VAL A 257 7.15 2.72 6.90
N ILE A 258 7.35 1.41 6.67
CA ILE A 258 8.16 0.87 5.58
C ILE A 258 7.26 0.21 4.54
N LEU A 259 7.78 0.01 3.34
CA LEU A 259 7.03 -0.58 2.23
C LEU A 259 7.26 -2.09 2.13
N THR A 260 6.22 -2.80 1.71
CA THR A 260 6.28 -4.22 1.38
C THR A 260 5.67 -4.45 0.00
N VAL A 261 6.43 -5.11 -0.88
CA VAL A 261 5.98 -5.56 -2.21
C VAL A 261 5.45 -6.97 -2.08
N ALA A 262 4.16 -7.15 -2.32
CA ALA A 262 3.47 -8.41 -2.00
C ALA A 262 2.54 -8.91 -3.09
N ASN A 263 2.34 -10.22 -3.12
CA ASN A 263 1.24 -10.87 -3.83
C ASN A 263 0.50 -11.79 -2.87
N GLY A 264 -0.57 -11.31 -2.26
CA GLY A 264 -1.38 -12.11 -1.31
C GLY A 264 -2.41 -13.03 -1.97
N GLY A 265 -2.42 -13.15 -3.30
CA GLY A 265 -3.42 -13.92 -4.04
C GLY A 265 -4.67 -13.12 -4.44
N ALA A 266 -4.76 -11.85 -4.05
CA ALA A 266 -5.77 -10.91 -4.56
C ALA A 266 -5.21 -9.94 -5.61
N GLY A 267 -4.01 -10.24 -6.13
CA GLY A 267 -3.27 -9.39 -7.07
C GLY A 267 -1.99 -8.82 -6.46
N LEU A 268 -1.23 -8.15 -7.32
CA LEU A 268 0.03 -7.49 -6.97
C LEU A 268 -0.27 -6.20 -6.21
N ILE A 269 0.37 -6.02 -5.05
CA ILE A 269 0.11 -4.88 -4.19
C ILE A 269 1.40 -4.33 -3.58
N LEU A 270 1.43 -3.01 -3.38
CA LEU A 270 2.37 -2.32 -2.48
C LEU A 270 1.61 -1.95 -1.21
N ILE A 271 2.08 -2.42 -0.06
CA ILE A 271 1.47 -2.10 1.25
C ILE A 271 2.48 -1.40 2.14
N GLY A 272 1.98 -0.67 3.13
CA GLY A 272 2.79 -0.10 4.19
C GLY A 272 2.68 -0.98 5.44
N GLN A 273 3.80 -1.17 6.13
CA GLN A 273 3.90 -1.88 7.39
C GLN A 273 4.42 -0.92 8.46
N ALA A 274 3.86 -1.00 9.67
CA ALA A 274 4.38 -0.24 10.81
C ALA A 274 5.85 -0.59 11.06
N ALA A 275 6.67 0.44 11.26
CA ALA A 275 8.12 0.34 11.33
C ALA A 275 8.67 1.02 12.57
N ARG A 276 8.02 0.80 13.71
CA ARG A 276 8.57 1.19 15.01
C ARG A 276 9.81 0.35 15.27
N ASP A 277 10.79 0.90 15.98
CA ASP A 277 12.06 0.22 16.26
C ASP A 277 11.86 -1.14 16.96
N ASP A 278 10.84 -1.21 17.83
CA ASP A 278 10.42 -2.38 18.61
C ASP A 278 9.40 -3.27 17.88
N ALA A 279 9.11 -3.01 16.60
CA ALA A 279 8.22 -3.85 15.83
C ALA A 279 8.84 -5.23 15.63
N GLU A 280 8.17 -6.25 16.16
CA GLU A 280 8.55 -7.65 16.01
C GLU A 280 8.27 -8.13 14.59
N ILE A 281 9.34 -8.48 13.87
CA ILE A 281 9.27 -9.00 12.50
C ILE A 281 9.61 -10.48 12.51
N SER A 282 8.81 -11.31 11.82
CA SER A 282 9.16 -12.72 11.67
C SER A 282 10.53 -12.86 11.02
N VAL A 283 11.41 -13.69 11.61
CA VAL A 283 12.77 -13.92 11.08
C VAL A 283 12.76 -14.58 9.70
N THR A 284 11.66 -15.21 9.31
CA THR A 284 11.46 -15.81 7.97
C THR A 284 11.05 -14.77 6.91
N SER A 285 10.70 -13.56 7.33
CA SER A 285 10.37 -12.47 6.40
C SER A 285 11.60 -12.08 5.59
N ARG A 286 11.42 -11.94 4.28
CA ARG A 286 12.51 -11.53 3.38
C ARG A 286 12.56 -10.00 3.29
N PHE A 287 13.74 -9.46 3.57
CA PHE A 287 14.09 -8.07 3.37
C PHE A 287 14.83 -7.89 2.05
N VAL A 288 14.52 -6.81 1.35
CA VAL A 288 15.18 -6.38 0.13
C VAL A 288 16.05 -5.17 0.46
N PHE A 289 17.35 -5.32 0.28
CA PHE A 289 18.35 -4.26 0.47
C PHE A 289 19.01 -3.90 -0.85
N GLU A 290 19.60 -2.71 -0.91
CA GLU A 290 20.48 -2.34 -2.01
C GLU A 290 21.83 -3.05 -1.85
N ARG A 291 22.38 -3.58 -2.96
CA ARG A 291 23.73 -4.13 -2.96
C ARG A 291 24.73 -2.98 -2.76
N PRO A 292 25.70 -3.10 -1.83
CA PRO A 292 26.77 -2.12 -1.74
C PRO A 292 27.54 -2.04 -3.05
N ASN A 293 27.56 -0.84 -3.65
CA ASN A 293 28.37 -0.57 -4.83
C ASN A 293 29.86 -0.59 -4.42
N PRO A 294 30.70 -1.47 -4.99
CA PRO A 294 32.12 -1.56 -4.63
C PRO A 294 32.86 -0.22 -4.82
N SER A 295 32.42 0.62 -5.76
CA SER A 295 33.02 1.94 -6.01
C SER A 295 32.78 2.94 -4.87
N ALA A 296 31.63 2.88 -4.19
CA ALA A 296 31.30 3.82 -3.12
C ALA A 296 32.02 3.47 -1.80
N ALA A 297 32.28 2.18 -1.56
CA ALA A 297 33.04 1.73 -0.39
C ALA A 297 34.51 2.18 -0.43
N ALA A 298 35.10 2.26 -1.65
CA ALA A 298 36.45 2.77 -1.84
C ALA A 298 36.55 4.29 -1.63
N GLU A 299 35.55 5.07 -2.03
CA GLU A 299 35.49 6.52 -1.78
C GLU A 299 35.32 6.86 -0.29
N THR A 300 34.46 6.14 0.44
CA THR A 300 34.30 6.36 1.89
C THR A 300 35.56 6.02 2.68
N ALA A 301 36.33 5.02 2.23
CA ALA A 301 37.61 4.66 2.83
C ALA A 301 38.73 5.67 2.49
N ALA A 302 38.67 6.30 1.32
CA ALA A 302 39.63 7.33 0.90
C ALA A 302 39.40 8.69 1.57
N LEU A 303 38.17 8.98 2.04
CA LEU A 303 37.83 10.20 2.76
C LEU A 303 38.04 10.11 4.28
N ALA A 304 38.38 8.92 4.80
CA ALA A 304 38.61 8.66 6.22
C ALA A 304 40.10 8.53 6.59
N ASN A 305 41.01 8.67 5.62
CA ASN A 305 42.47 8.73 5.77
C ASN A 305 43.00 10.11 5.40
#